data_AF-A0A1M7L2E8-F1
#
_entry.id   AF-A0A1M7L2E8-F1
#
_cell.length_a   1.000
_cell.length_b   1.000
_cell.length_c   1.000
_cell.angle_alpha   90.00
_cell.angle_beta   90.00
_cell.angle_gamma   90.00
#
_symmetry.space_group_name_H-M   'P 1'
#
loop_
_entity.id
_entity.type
_entity.pdbx_description
1 polymer ?
#
loop_
_entity_poly.entity_id
_entity_poly.type
_entity_poly.pdbx_seq_one_letter_code
_entity_poly.pdbx_strand_id
1 'polypeptide(L)'
;MTVSDIYTKLYSRSYYEKTGQHKFRFLKSSLFLDRRANIPFVIHMLDGVFYLQALTKIVNESLFRIEMKGDEIMLYSENRDNLLWVLE
;
A
#
# COMPACT_ATOMS: atom_id res chain seq x y z
N MET A 1 -1.40 -7.89 -14.88
CA MET A 1 -1.14 -7.78 -13.43
C MET A 1 -2.39 -8.24 -12.71
N THR A 2 -2.24 -9.04 -11.68
CA THR A 2 -3.32 -9.59 -10.86
C THR A 2 -3.17 -9.08 -9.42
N VAL A 3 -4.25 -9.20 -8.64
CA VAL A 3 -4.20 -8.94 -7.20
C VAL A 3 -3.11 -9.78 -6.51
N SER A 4 -2.91 -11.02 -6.95
CA SER A 4 -1.87 -11.92 -6.45
C SER A 4 -0.45 -11.40 -6.71
N ASP A 5 -0.21 -10.78 -7.87
CA ASP A 5 1.09 -10.19 -8.21
C ASP A 5 1.43 -9.04 -7.24
N ILE A 6 0.42 -8.24 -6.88
CA ILE A 6 0.60 -7.12 -5.94
C ILE A 6 0.90 -7.63 -4.53
N TYR A 7 0.14 -8.61 -4.04
CA TYR A 7 0.43 -9.26 -2.76
C TYR A 7 1.85 -9.84 -2.73
N THR A 8 2.27 -10.50 -3.81
CA THR A 8 3.60 -11.10 -3.91
C THR A 8 4.70 -10.03 -3.86
N LYS A 9 4.56 -8.93 -4.59
CA LYS A 9 5.51 -7.82 -4.52
C LYS A 9 5.57 -7.22 -3.11
N LEU A 10 4.41 -6.87 -2.54
CA LEU A 10 4.33 -6.27 -1.20
C LEU A 10 4.94 -7.17 -0.12
N TYR A 11 4.66 -8.47 -0.16
CA TYR A 11 5.16 -9.45 0.82
C TYR A 11 6.69 -9.61 0.78
N SER A 12 7.32 -9.31 -0.36
CA SER A 12 8.73 -9.59 -0.58
C SER A 12 9.68 -8.56 0.06
N ARG A 13 9.19 -7.39 0.49
CA ARG A 13 10.06 -6.26 0.87
C ARG A 13 9.54 -5.47 2.08
N SER A 14 10.48 -4.83 2.78
CA SER A 14 10.16 -3.73 3.69
C SER A 14 10.40 -2.44 2.94
N TYR A 15 9.46 -1.51 3.03
CA TYR A 15 9.50 -0.27 2.29
C TYR A 15 9.65 0.91 3.24
N TYR A 16 10.31 1.95 2.75
CA TYR A 16 10.51 3.18 3.48
C TYR A 16 9.81 4.29 2.72
N GLU A 17 9.05 5.11 3.46
CA GLU A 17 8.55 6.36 2.91
C GLU A 17 9.74 7.20 2.40
N LYS A 18 9.64 7.77 1.21
CA LYS A 18 10.71 8.60 0.62
C LYS A 18 11.05 9.82 1.48
N THR A 19 10.10 10.31 2.28
CA THR A 19 10.26 11.38 3.27
C THR A 19 10.67 10.88 4.67
N GLY A 20 10.89 9.58 4.82
CA GLY A 20 11.74 8.97 5.85
C GLY A 20 11.13 8.82 7.25
N GLN A 21 9.84 9.09 7.44
CA GLN A 21 9.26 9.04 8.78
C GLN A 21 8.71 7.66 9.15
N HIS A 22 8.25 6.86 8.18
CA HIS A 22 7.60 5.59 8.46
C HIS A 22 8.18 4.41 7.66
N LYS A 23 8.39 3.29 8.36
CA LYS A 23 8.67 1.99 7.75
C LYS A 23 7.39 1.18 7.61
N PHE A 24 7.12 0.73 6.39
CA PHE A 24 6.03 -0.18 6.06
C PHE A 24 6.55 -1.60 5.86
N ARG A 25 5.86 -2.59 6.43
CA ARG A 25 6.10 -4.00 6.13
C ARG A 25 4.77 -4.67 5.87
N PHE A 26 4.67 -5.38 4.76
CA PHE A 26 3.49 -6.15 4.42
C PHE A 26 3.75 -7.62 4.76
N LEU A 27 2.85 -8.21 5.52
CA LEU A 27 2.89 -9.64 5.85
C LEU A 27 1.49 -10.20 5.63
N LYS A 28 1.34 -11.09 4.65
CA LYS A 28 0.05 -11.64 4.21
C LYS A 28 -0.93 -10.50 3.88
N SER A 29 -2.01 -10.38 4.64
CA SER A 29 -3.06 -9.37 4.54
C SER A 29 -2.95 -8.29 5.62
N SER A 30 -1.74 -8.04 6.15
CA SER A 30 -1.48 -7.10 7.23
C SER A 30 -0.36 -6.14 6.90
N LEU A 31 -0.60 -4.85 7.16
CA LEU A 31 0.34 -3.76 7.03
C LEU A 31 0.88 -3.38 8.41
N PHE A 32 2.20 -3.39 8.55
CA PHE A 32 2.90 -3.02 9.77
C PHE A 32 3.52 -1.63 9.60
N LEU A 33 3.19 -0.72 10.51
CA LEU A 33 3.74 0.64 10.57
C LEU A 33 4.64 0.76 11.80
N ASP A 34 5.95 0.97 11.60
CA ASP A 34 6.95 1.28 12.65
C ASP A 34 6.84 0.47 13.95
N ARG A 35 6.42 -0.79 13.85
CA ARG A 35 6.18 -1.72 14.99
C ARG A 35 5.06 -1.29 15.96
N ARG A 36 4.31 -0.24 15.65
CA ARG A 36 3.25 0.32 16.51
C ARG A 36 1.86 -0.15 16.14
N ALA A 37 1.63 -0.40 14.85
CA ALA A 37 0.33 -0.82 14.36
C ALA A 37 0.45 -2.01 13.41
N ASN A 38 -0.47 -2.97 13.57
CA ASN A 38 -0.77 -4.01 12.60
C ASN A 38 -2.17 -3.73 12.08
N ILE A 39 -2.26 -3.38 10.79
CA ILE A 39 -3.48 -2.93 10.16
C ILE A 39 -3.80 -3.93 9.05
N PRO A 40 -4.81 -4.78 9.23
CA PRO A 40 -5.21 -5.67 8.16
C PRO A 40 -5.72 -4.87 6.96
N PHE A 41 -5.49 -5.39 5.76
CA PHE A 41 -5.88 -4.76 4.49
C PHE A 41 -6.30 -5.80 3.46
N VAL A 42 -7.07 -5.36 2.48
CA VAL A 42 -7.50 -6.15 1.32
C VAL A 42 -7.14 -5.41 0.04
N ILE A 43 -6.65 -6.14 -0.95
CA ILE A 43 -6.44 -5.60 -2.30
C ILE A 43 -7.55 -6.10 -3.21
N HIS A 44 -8.15 -5.18 -3.95
CA HIS A 44 -9.18 -5.49 -4.94
C HIS A 44 -8.96 -4.68 -6.22
N MET A 45 -9.57 -5.14 -7.30
CA MET A 45 -9.55 -4.47 -8.60
C MET A 45 -10.97 -4.01 -8.93
N LEU A 46 -11.12 -2.74 -9.30
CA LEU A 46 -12.36 -2.16 -9.78
C LEU A 46 -12.05 -1.41 -11.08
N ASP A 47 -12.74 -1.78 -12.16
CA ASP A 47 -12.58 -1.14 -13.49
C ASP A 47 -11.14 -1.04 -13.99
N GLY A 48 -10.32 -2.06 -13.70
CA GLY A 48 -8.91 -2.11 -14.09
C GLY A 48 -7.95 -1.32 -13.18
N VAL A 49 -8.48 -0.66 -12.15
CA VAL A 49 -7.71 0.05 -11.13
C VAL A 49 -7.59 -0.80 -9.88
N PHE A 50 -6.41 -0.81 -9.27
CA PHE A 50 -6.14 -1.56 -8.05
C PHE A 50 -6.24 -0.66 -6.82
N TYR A 51 -6.79 -1.23 -5.75
CA TYR A 51 -7.00 -0.52 -4.50
C TYR A 51 -6.54 -1.35 -3.32
N LEU A 52 -5.88 -0.70 -2.36
CA LEU A 52 -5.61 -1.21 -1.03
C LEU A 52 -6.60 -0.60 -0.06
N GLN A 53 -7.47 -1.42 0.51
CA GLN A 53 -8.38 -1.03 1.57
C GLN A 53 -7.81 -1.48 2.92
N ALA A 54 -7.39 -0.54 3.74
CA ALA A 54 -7.09 -0.78 5.14
C ALA A 54 -8.38 -0.88 5.97
N LEU A 55 -8.42 -1.81 6.92
CA LEU A 55 -9.54 -1.97 7.85
C LEU A 55 -9.60 -0.87 8.92
N THR A 56 -8.49 -0.15 9.11
CA THR A 56 -8.39 1.03 9.97
C THR A 56 -7.77 2.17 9.18
N LYS A 57 -8.17 3.41 9.45
CA LYS A 57 -7.57 4.59 8.82
C LYS A 57 -6.07 4.67 9.11
N ILE A 58 -5.30 4.90 8.06
CA ILE A 58 -3.86 5.16 8.06
C ILE A 58 -3.69 6.56 7.47
N VAL A 59 -3.14 7.51 8.23
CA VAL A 59 -2.99 8.90 7.76
C VAL A 59 -4.33 9.48 7.25
N ASN A 60 -5.39 9.32 8.05
CA ASN A 60 -6.77 9.76 7.76
C ASN A 60 -7.50 9.07 6.60
N GLU A 61 -6.86 8.12 5.91
CA GLU A 61 -7.43 7.43 4.75
C GLU A 61 -7.48 5.92 4.99
N SER A 62 -8.48 5.25 4.42
CA SER A 62 -8.61 3.78 4.50
C SER A 62 -8.52 3.11 3.14
N LEU A 63 -8.51 3.90 2.06
CA LEU A 63 -8.54 3.42 0.70
C LEU A 63 -7.46 4.13 -0.10
N PHE A 64 -6.60 3.34 -0.73
CA PHE A 64 -5.43 3.83 -1.45
C PHE A 64 -5.43 3.24 -2.85
N ARG A 65 -5.28 4.07 -3.88
CA ARG A 65 -5.09 3.58 -5.24
C ARG A 65 -3.65 3.08 -5.38
N ILE A 66 -3.49 1.91 -5.98
CA ILE A 66 -2.20 1.28 -6.24
C ILE A 66 -1.87 1.47 -7.71
N GLU A 67 -0.72 2.05 -8.01
CA GLU A 67 -0.11 2.00 -9.33
C GLU A 67 1.24 1.33 -9.25
N MET A 68 1.63 0.62 -10.31
CA MET A 68 2.96 0.04 -10.43
C MET A 68 3.70 0.69 -11.59
N LYS A 69 4.92 1.17 -11.31
CA LYS A 69 5.81 1.75 -12.32
C LYS A 69 7.14 1.00 -12.30
N GLY A 70 7.25 -0.03 -13.15
CA GLY A 70 8.40 -0.94 -13.14
C GLY A 70 8.44 -1.76 -11.84
N ASP A 71 9.47 -1.52 -11.02
CA ASP A 71 9.62 -2.19 -9.72
C ASP A 71 8.98 -1.43 -8.56
N GLU A 72 8.65 -0.16 -8.74
CA GLU A 72 8.06 0.68 -7.71
C GLU A 72 6.54 0.44 -7.59
N ILE A 73 6.04 0.42 -6.35
CA ILE A 73 4.61 0.48 -6.05
C ILE A 73 4.30 1.87 -5.50
N MET A 74 3.37 2.56 -6.15
CA MET A 74 2.91 3.89 -5.81
C MET A 74 1.52 3.78 -5.17
N LEU A 75 1.37 4.33 -3.97
CA LEU A 75 0.09 4.41 -3.27
C LEU A 75 -0.38 5.86 -3.29
N TYR A 76 -1.54 6.09 -3.89
CA TYR A 76 -2.18 7.39 -3.99
C TYR A 76 -3.37 7.46 -3.05
N SER A 77 -3.69 8.68 -2.62
CA SER A 77 -4.98 8.94 -1.98
C SER A 77 -6.10 8.64 -2.97
N GLU A 78 -7.20 8.04 -2.49
CA GLU A 78 -8.39 7.86 -3.32
C GLU A 78 -8.97 9.20 -3.79
N ASN A 79 -8.89 10.22 -2.94
CA ASN A 79 -9.59 11.50 -3.14
C ASN A 79 -8.71 12.61 -3.72
N ARG A 80 -7.40 12.37 -3.82
CA ARG A 80 -6.43 13.34 -4.30
C ARG A 80 -5.43 12.53 -5.12
N ASP A 81 -5.16 12.88 -6.36
CA ASP A 81 -4.06 12.30 -7.16
C ASP A 81 -2.65 12.59 -6.56
N ASN A 82 -2.60 12.91 -5.27
CA ASN A 82 -1.41 13.04 -4.47
C ASN A 82 -0.87 11.65 -4.16
N LEU A 83 0.33 11.40 -4.66
CA LEU A 83 1.16 10.28 -4.28
C LEU A 83 1.45 10.36 -2.77
N LEU A 84 0.97 9.37 -2.02
CA LEU A 84 1.20 9.27 -0.58
C LEU A 84 2.49 8.52 -0.29
N TRP A 85 2.68 7.37 -0.93
CA TRP A 85 3.84 6.53 -0.70
C TRP A 85 4.42 5.99 -2.00
N VAL A 86 5.74 5.95 -2.08
CA VAL A 86 6.49 5.20 -3.09
C VAL A 86 7.22 4.09 -2.36
N LEU A 87 7.02 2.86 -2.82
CA LEU A 87 7.56 1.63 -2.27
C LEU A 87 8.57 1.08 -3.30
N GLU A 88 9.87 1.21 -3.01
CA GLU A 88 11.02 0.68 -3.81
C GLU A 88 11.34 -0.80 -3.54
#